data_AF-A0A966PW47-F1
#
_entry.id   AF-A0A966PW47-F1
#
_cell.length_a   1.000
_cell.length_b   1.000
_cell.length_c   1.000
_cell.angle_alpha   90.00
_cell.angle_beta   90.00
_cell.angle_gamma   90.00
#
_symmetry.space_group_name_H-M   'P 1'
#
loop_
_entity.id
_entity.type
_entity.pdbx_description
1 polymer ?
#
loop_
_entity_poly.entity_id
_entity_poly.type
_entity_poly.pdbx_seq_one_letter_code
_entity_poly.pdbx_strand_id
1 'polypeptide(L)' 'MPTYPVKNKITNEIKELYMSIESYEEWKQNNPDWDKNWMAGVGGTIYGEPKQSDGFKEVMQKVQKAHPNANLSSYT' A
#
# COMPACT_ATOMS: atom_id res chain seq x y z
N MET A 1 -25.14 -5.90 -6.89
CA MET A 1 -25.26 -5.02 -5.71
C MET A 1 -23.89 -4.42 -5.43
N PRO A 2 -23.79 -3.12 -5.10
CA PRO A 2 -22.51 -2.52 -4.76
C PRO A 2 -21.98 -3.04 -3.42
N THR A 3 -20.66 -3.15 -3.30
CA THR A 3 -19.95 -3.57 -2.10
C THR A 3 -19.25 -2.37 -1.50
N TYR A 4 -19.53 -2.06 -0.23
CA TYR A 4 -18.95 -0.94 0.49
C TYR A 4 -18.03 -1.44 1.59
N PRO A 5 -16.70 -1.31 1.43
CA PRO A 5 -15.77 -1.61 2.49
C PRO A 5 -15.79 -0.48 3.53
N VAL A 6 -16.09 -0.83 4.78
CA VAL A 6 -16.16 0.08 5.93
C VAL A 6 -15.15 -0.34 6.99
N LYS A 7 -14.62 0.64 7.74
CA LYS A 7 -13.65 0.44 8.80
C LYS A 7 -14.14 1.08 10.10
N ASN A 8 -14.14 0.32 11.19
CA ASN A 8 -14.41 0.85 12.52
C ASN A 8 -13.22 1.67 13.03
N LYS A 9 -13.46 2.89 13.54
CA LYS A 9 -12.42 3.79 14.05
C LYS A 9 -11.82 3.33 15.39
N ILE A 10 -12.58 2.59 16.18
CA ILE A 10 -12.22 2.14 17.53
C ILE A 10 -11.53 0.79 17.49
N THR A 11 -12.12 -0.19 16.79
CA THR A 11 -11.61 -1.58 16.78
C THR A 11 -10.69 -1.88 15.60
N ASN A 12 -10.59 -0.96 14.62
CA ASN A 12 -9.91 -1.18 13.34
C ASN A 12 -10.46 -2.35 12.51
N GLU A 13 -11.64 -2.89 12.86
CA GLU A 13 -12.27 -3.96 12.10
C GLU A 13 -12.74 -3.48 10.73
N ILE A 14 -12.51 -4.32 9.71
CA ILE A 14 -12.91 -4.07 8.34
C ILE A 14 -14.09 -4.99 8.01
N LYS A 15 -15.17 -4.43 7.49
CA LYS A 15 -16.34 -5.19 7.03
C LYS A 15 -16.70 -4.79 5.60
N GLU A 16 -17.19 -5.76 4.84
CA GLU A 16 -17.72 -5.54 3.50
C GLU A 16 -19.25 -5.60 3.58
N LEU A 17 -19.89 -4.46 3.30
CA LEU A 17 -21.34 -4.35 3.30
C LEU A 17 -21.86 -4.49 1.87
N TYR A 18 -22.78 -5.43 1.65
CA TYR A 18 -23.48 -5.61 0.39
C TYR A 18 -24.89 -5.06 0.52
N MET A 19 -25.10 -3.81 0.13
CA MET A 19 -26.39 -3.12 0.23
C MET A 19 -26.54 -2.04 -0.83
N SER A 20 -27.75 -1.53 -1.03
CA SER A 20 -28.00 -0.37 -1.91
C SER A 20 -27.42 0.91 -1.30
N ILE A 21 -27.18 1.93 -2.14
CA ILE A 21 -26.63 3.23 -1.69
C ILE A 21 -27.52 3.88 -0.62
N GLU A 22 -28.84 3.79 -0.77
CA GLU A 22 -29.83 4.36 0.16
C GLU A 22 -29.67 3.76 1.56
N SER A 23 -29.63 2.42 1.65
CA SER A 23 -29.43 1.71 2.91
C SER A 23 -28.05 1.99 3.53
N TYR A 24 -27.03 2.23 2.72
CA TYR A 24 -25.69 2.59 3.20
C TYR A 24 -25.66 3.98 3.83
N GLU A 25 -26.36 4.96 3.25
CA GLU A 25 -26.45 6.31 3.82
C GLU A 25 -27.17 6.30 5.18
N GLU A 26 -28.28 5.57 5.29
CA GLU A 26 -28.97 5.36 6.57
C GLU A 26 -28.09 4.63 7.58
N TRP A 27 -27.38 3.57 7.17
CA TRP A 27 -26.48 2.83 8.05
C TRP A 27 -25.33 3.72 8.56
N LYS A 28 -24.77 4.57 7.69
CA LYS A 28 -23.68 5.50 8.04
C LYS A 28 -24.14 6.56 9.04
N GLN A 29 -25.37 7.06 8.93
CA GLN A 29 -25.93 8.00 9.92
C GLN A 29 -26.11 7.36 11.29
N ASN A 30 -26.52 6.09 11.34
CA ASN A 30 -26.72 5.35 12.58
C ASN A 30 -25.40 4.79 13.18
N ASN A 31 -24.29 4.77 12.44
CA ASN A 31 -23.02 4.19 12.85
C ASN A 31 -21.85 5.17 12.64
N PRO A 32 -21.76 6.26 13.42
CA PRO A 32 -20.74 7.31 13.24
C PRO A 32 -19.30 6.83 13.49
N ASP A 33 -19.15 5.74 14.24
CA ASP A 33 -17.86 5.10 14.54
C ASP A 33 -17.27 4.36 13.34
N TRP A 34 -18.03 4.20 12.25
CA TRP A 34 -17.59 3.52 11.04
C TRP A 34 -17.31 4.52 9.92
N ASP A 35 -16.10 4.47 9.37
CA ASP A 35 -15.72 5.26 8.20
C ASP A 35 -15.68 4.41 6.94
N LYS A 36 -15.73 5.08 5.78
CA LYS A 36 -15.51 4.40 4.50
C LYS A 36 -14.04 3.99 4.44
N ASN A 37 -13.76 2.72 4.15
CA ASN A 37 -12.39 2.27 4.02
C ASN A 37 -11.83 2.69 2.67
N TRP A 38 -11.24 3.89 2.62
CA TRP A 38 -10.57 4.43 1.43
C TRP A 38 -9.30 3.65 1.03
N MET A 39 -8.81 2.76 1.89
CA MET A 39 -7.65 1.91 1.61
C MET A 39 -8.04 0.56 0.97
N ALA A 40 -9.32 0.18 1.01
CA ALA A 40 -9.78 -1.04 0.35
C ALA A 40 -9.74 -0.85 -1.18
N GLY A 41 -8.70 -1.41 -1.80
CA GLY A 41 -8.46 -1.26 -3.24
C GLY A 41 -7.41 -0.21 -3.61
N VAL A 42 -6.84 0.51 -2.62
CA VAL A 42 -5.49 1.05 -2.81
C VAL A 42 -4.59 -0.17 -2.83
N GLY A 43 -4.39 -0.74 -4.01
CA GLY A 43 -3.34 -1.71 -4.24
C GLY A 43 -2.11 -1.09 -3.63
N GLY A 44 -1.67 -1.63 -2.50
CA GLY A 44 -0.43 -1.23 -1.89
C GLY A 44 0.57 -1.38 -3.02
N THR A 45 1.03 -0.26 -3.56
CA THR A 45 2.18 -0.25 -4.43
C THR A 45 3.34 -0.63 -3.53
N ILE A 46 3.41 -1.92 -3.19
CA ILE A 46 4.69 -2.60 -3.15
C ILE A 46 5.13 -2.47 -4.60
N TYR A 47 5.87 -1.40 -4.89
CA TYR A 47 6.81 -1.43 -5.98
C TYR A 47 7.58 -2.72 -5.71
N GLY A 48 7.24 -3.80 -6.42
CA GLY A 48 8.08 -4.99 -6.47
C GLY A 48 9.49 -4.49 -6.72
N GLU A 49 10.46 -5.06 -6.00
CA GLU A 49 11.85 -4.57 -5.90
C GLU A 49 12.23 -3.80 -7.17
N PRO A 50 12.41 -2.47 -7.09
CA PRO A 50 12.60 -1.66 -8.28
C PRO A 50 13.77 -2.27 -9.03
N LYS A 51 13.51 -2.83 -10.22
CA LYS A 51 14.51 -3.53 -11.01
C LYS A 51 15.62 -2.52 -11.32
N GLN A 52 16.70 -2.60 -10.55
CA GLN A 52 17.83 -1.70 -10.70
C GLN A 52 18.36 -1.87 -12.12
N SER A 53 18.51 -0.77 -12.85
CA SER A 53 18.96 -0.83 -14.24
C SER A 53 20.36 -1.43 -14.33
N ASP A 54 20.60 -2.28 -15.33
CA ASP A 54 21.88 -2.96 -15.52
C ASP A 54 23.08 -2.00 -15.56
N GLY A 55 22.90 -0.81 -16.14
CA GLY A 55 23.94 0.22 -16.19
C GLY A 55 24.32 0.84 -14.84
N PHE A 56 23.39 0.91 -13.88
CA PHE A 56 23.68 1.43 -12.54
C PHE A 56 24.55 0.44 -11.76
N LYS A 57 24.34 -0.87 -11.95
CA LYS A 57 25.15 -1.94 -11.36
C LYS A 57 26.60 -1.89 -11.87
N GLU A 58 26.83 -1.67 -13.16
CA GLU A 58 28.18 -1.54 -13.72
C GLU A 58 28.97 -0.35 -13.14
N VAL A 59 28.31 0.79 -12.93
CA VAL A 59 28.93 1.98 -12.32
C VAL A 59 29.30 1.69 -10.86
N MET A 60 28.40 1.06 -10.10
CA MET A 60 28.66 0.69 -8.70
C MET A 60 29.81 -0.31 -8.56
N GLN A 61 29.92 -1.29 -9.47
CA GLN A 61 31.04 -2.24 -9.50
C GLN A 61 32.38 -1.56 -9.79
N LYS A 62 32.42 -0.58 -10.71
CA LYS A 62 33.65 0.18 -11.00
C LYS A 62 34.09 1.03 -9.81
N VAL A 63 33.15 1.67 -9.12
CA VAL A 63 33.42 2.48 -7.92
C VAL A 63 33.90 1.60 -6.77
N GLN A 64 33.28 0.44 -6.55
CA GLN A 64 33.72 -0.52 -5.53
C GLN A 64 35.13 -1.07 -5.81
N LYS A 65 35.46 -1.33 -7.08
CA LYS A 65 36.81 -1.75 -7.49
C LYS A 65 37.87 -0.66 -7.24
N ALA A 66 37.50 0.61 -7.39
CA ALA A 66 38.39 1.75 -7.12
C ALA A 66 38.49 2.08 -5.62
N HIS A 67 37.44 1.80 -4.84
CA HIS A 67 37.35 2.11 -3.41
C HIS A 67 36.96 0.87 -2.60
N PRO A 68 37.93 0.00 -2.23
CA PRO A 68 37.65 -1.28 -1.56
C PRO A 68 37.09 -1.14 -0.13
N ASN A 69 37.16 0.06 0.46
CA ASN A 69 36.61 0.33 1.80
C ASN A 69 35.16 0.88 1.78
N ALA A 70 34.58 1.11 0.60
CA ALA A 70 33.19 1.56 0.48
C ALA A 70 32.26 0.33 0.53
N ASN A 71 31.41 0.24 1.56
CA ASN A 71 30.45 -0.84 1.73
C ASN A 71 29.24 -0.65 0.79
N LEU A 72 29.43 -0.92 -0.50
CA LEU A 72 28.43 -0.78 -1.57
C LEU A 72 27.80 -2.13 -1.97
N SER A 73 28.04 -3.19 -1.18
CA SER A 73 27.56 -4.55 -1.45
C SER A 73 26.04 -4.68 -1.48
N SER A 74 25.30 -3.68 -1.01
CA SER A 74 23.84 -3.63 -1.10
C SER A 74 23.31 -3.23 -2.49
N TYR A 75 24.19 -2.77 -3.40
CA TYR A 75 23.82 -2.24 -4.71
C TYR A 75 24.44 -3.01 -5.90
N THR A 76 25.23 -4.06 -5.64
CA THR A 76 25.78 -5.01 -6.62
C THR A 76 25.08 -6.34 -6.47
#